data_AF-A0A1Y1LFJ9-F1
#
_entry.id   AF-A0A1Y1LFJ9-F1
#
_cell.length_a   1.000
_cell.length_b   1.000
_cell.length_c   1.000
_cell.angle_alpha   90.00
_cell.angle_beta   90.00
_cell.angle_gamma   90.00
#
_symmetry.space_group_name_H-M   'P 1'
#
loop_
_entity.id
_entity.type
_entity.pdbx_description
1 polymer ?
#
loop_
_entity_poly.entity_id
_entity_poly.type
_entity_poly.pdbx_seq_one_letter_code
_entity_poly.pdbx_strand_id
1 'polypeptide(L)'
;MARSRLEKIGTIYSRTKGLLQSTAIHWDDRPLWYDLYEAFPPLEEPRFDRPAPNITLKKIFYEEDKIRALLHNRNKFVGTTNMFNNKSQTLTRRFIETYKRLDEQYNGSASEDVLYSETIQFLKQERNKPEESEPVSLVQSFTDAERSSNVGVKVSDLFKN
;
A
#
# COMPACT_ATOMS: atom_id res chain seq x y z
N MET A 1 -25.28 2.46 -38.24
CA MET A 1 -24.70 1.61 -37.17
C MET A 1 -25.73 1.40 -36.07
N ALA A 2 -26.23 0.18 -35.88
CA ALA A 2 -27.11 -0.15 -34.77
C ALA A 2 -26.33 -0.06 -33.46
N ARG A 3 -26.84 0.68 -32.47
CA ARG A 3 -26.25 0.80 -31.12
C ARG A 3 -27.36 0.57 -30.10
N SER A 4 -27.08 -0.22 -29.07
CA SER A 4 -28.01 -0.39 -27.95
C SER A 4 -27.64 0.56 -26.80
N ARG A 5 -28.61 1.40 -26.40
CA ARG A 5 -28.49 2.35 -25.29
C ARG A 5 -29.27 1.90 -24.05
N LEU A 6 -29.62 0.61 -23.96
CA LEU A 6 -30.41 0.07 -22.85
C LEU A 6 -29.50 -0.29 -21.68
N GLU A 7 -29.18 0.65 -20.80
CA GLU A 7 -28.27 0.45 -19.67
C GLU A 7 -28.85 -0.46 -18.58
N LYS A 8 -30.18 -0.45 -18.41
CA LYS A 8 -30.88 -1.23 -17.37
C LYS A 8 -31.08 -2.70 -17.71
N ILE A 9 -30.93 -3.07 -18.97
CA ILE A 9 -31.22 -4.42 -19.48
C ILE A 9 -29.92 -5.07 -19.94
N GLY A 10 -29.52 -6.13 -19.22
CA GLY A 10 -28.28 -6.86 -19.49
C GLY A 10 -27.02 -6.02 -19.24
N THR A 11 -25.89 -6.51 -19.76
CA THR A 11 -24.58 -5.84 -19.66
C THR A 11 -24.15 -5.33 -21.02
N ILE A 12 -23.11 -4.48 -21.06
CA ILE A 12 -22.52 -4.06 -22.34
C ILE A 12 -22.04 -5.26 -23.16
N TYR A 13 -21.57 -6.31 -22.48
CA TYR A 13 -21.10 -7.54 -23.11
C TYR A 13 -22.26 -8.36 -23.68
N SER A 14 -23.30 -8.66 -22.90
CA SER A 14 -24.43 -9.45 -23.41
C SER A 14 -25.16 -8.75 -24.54
N ARG A 15 -25.27 -7.42 -24.50
CA ARG A 15 -25.85 -6.62 -25.59
C ARG A 15 -25.00 -6.63 -26.85
N THR A 16 -23.68 -6.47 -26.74
CA THR A 16 -22.80 -6.52 -27.93
C THR A 16 -22.74 -7.92 -28.52
N LYS A 17 -22.66 -8.96 -27.69
CA LYS A 17 -22.77 -10.36 -28.12
C LYS A 17 -24.07 -10.63 -28.87
N GLY A 18 -25.21 -10.15 -28.37
CA GLY A 18 -26.50 -10.29 -29.07
C GLY A 18 -26.58 -9.52 -30.39
N LEU A 19 -25.94 -8.35 -30.50
CA LEU A 19 -25.84 -7.61 -31.76
C LEU A 19 -24.96 -8.30 -32.79
N LEU A 20 -23.86 -8.93 -32.35
CA LEU A 20 -22.99 -9.74 -33.20
C LEU A 20 -23.73 -11.01 -33.67
N GLN A 21 -24.43 -11.70 -32.77
CA GLN A 21 -25.20 -12.91 -33.10
C GLN A 21 -26.39 -12.65 -34.03
N SER A 22 -27.06 -11.51 -33.88
CA SER A 22 -28.17 -11.12 -34.76
C SER A 22 -27.70 -10.47 -36.08
N THR A 23 -26.39 -10.43 -36.34
CA THR A 23 -25.77 -9.81 -37.53
C THR A 23 -26.06 -8.30 -37.69
N ALA A 24 -26.58 -7.65 -36.64
CA ALA A 24 -26.82 -6.21 -36.63
C ALA A 24 -25.51 -5.39 -36.56
N ILE A 25 -24.43 -6.03 -36.08
CA ILE A 25 -23.04 -5.55 -36.15
C ILE A 25 -22.21 -6.67 -36.82
N HIS A 26 -21.38 -6.33 -37.80
CA HIS A 26 -20.47 -7.28 -38.41
C HIS A 26 -19.36 -7.69 -37.43
N TRP A 27 -18.88 -8.93 -37.53
CA TRP A 27 -17.82 -9.43 -36.65
C TRP A 27 -16.54 -8.60 -36.71
N ASP A 28 -16.20 -8.08 -37.90
CA ASP A 28 -15.03 -7.23 -38.11
C ASP A 28 -15.18 -5.83 -37.48
N ASP A 29 -16.43 -5.39 -37.27
CA ASP A 29 -16.77 -4.11 -36.63
C ASP A 29 -16.97 -4.24 -35.11
N ARG A 30 -16.65 -5.40 -34.52
CA ARG A 30 -16.80 -5.59 -33.07
C ARG A 30 -15.90 -4.60 -32.31
N PRO A 31 -16.34 -4.13 -31.13
CA PRO A 31 -15.52 -3.22 -30.33
C PRO A 31 -14.19 -3.86 -29.94
N LEU A 32 -13.11 -3.07 -29.93
CA LEU A 32 -11.77 -3.54 -29.55
C LEU A 32 -11.72 -4.24 -28.19
N TRP A 33 -12.54 -3.79 -27.24
CA TRP A 33 -12.60 -4.38 -25.90
C TRP A 33 -13.31 -5.74 -25.84
N TYR A 34 -14.08 -6.12 -26.87
CA TYR A 34 -14.90 -7.34 -26.86
C TYR A 34 -14.04 -8.59 -26.69
N ASP A 35 -12.98 -8.72 -27.48
CA ASP A 35 -12.08 -9.88 -27.43
C ASP A 35 -11.35 -9.98 -26.08
N LEU A 36 -11.00 -8.82 -25.50
CA LEU A 36 -10.38 -8.76 -24.17
C LEU A 36 -11.36 -9.20 -23.08
N TYR A 37 -12.63 -8.82 -23.18
CA TYR A 37 -13.68 -9.24 -22.25
C TYR A 37 -14.00 -10.74 -22.40
N GLU A 38 -14.03 -11.27 -23.63
CA GLU A 38 -14.27 -12.69 -23.88
C GLU A 38 -13.12 -13.56 -23.34
N ALA A 39 -11.88 -13.11 -23.49
CA ALA A 39 -10.70 -13.82 -22.99
C ALA A 39 -10.55 -13.72 -21.46
N PHE A 40 -10.85 -12.55 -20.89
CA PHE A 40 -10.68 -12.25 -19.47
C PHE A 40 -11.95 -11.64 -18.87
N PRO A 41 -13.03 -12.44 -18.71
CA PRO A 41 -14.27 -11.93 -18.15
C PRO A 41 -14.08 -11.50 -16.69
N PRO A 42 -14.78 -10.46 -16.23
CA PRO A 42 -14.75 -10.07 -14.83
C PRO A 42 -15.35 -11.17 -13.95
N LEU A 43 -14.93 -11.24 -12.68
CA LEU A 43 -15.46 -12.21 -11.72
C LEU A 43 -16.98 -12.09 -11.55
N GLU A 44 -17.49 -10.86 -11.56
CA GLU A 44 -18.92 -10.58 -11.49
C GLU A 44 -19.32 -9.61 -12.60
N GLU A 45 -20.44 -9.92 -13.27
CA GLU A 45 -20.92 -9.11 -14.37
C GLU A 45 -21.42 -7.72 -13.89
N PRO A 46 -21.13 -6.64 -14.64
CA PRO A 46 -21.54 -5.29 -14.29
C PRO A 46 -23.03 -5.07 -14.61
N ARG A 47 -23.90 -5.70 -13.82
CA ARG A 47 -25.35 -5.58 -13.95
C ARG A 47 -25.88 -4.30 -13.31
N PHE A 48 -26.88 -3.70 -13.93
CA PHE A 48 -27.56 -2.51 -13.40
C PHE A 48 -28.29 -2.79 -12.09
N ASP A 49 -28.88 -3.97 -11.94
CA ASP A 49 -29.67 -4.39 -10.79
C ASP A 49 -28.84 -5.00 -9.65
N ARG A 50 -27.50 -4.87 -9.69
CA ARG A 50 -26.63 -5.39 -8.65
C ARG A 50 -26.88 -4.64 -7.34
N PRO A 51 -27.38 -5.31 -6.28
CA PRO A 51 -27.63 -4.65 -5.01
C PRO A 51 -26.31 -4.26 -4.35
N ALA A 52 -26.27 -3.09 -3.71
CA ALA A 52 -25.14 -2.74 -2.87
C ALA A 52 -25.07 -3.74 -1.69
N PRO A 53 -23.90 -4.31 -1.39
CA PRO A 53 -23.77 -5.22 -0.28
C PRO A 53 -24.06 -4.49 1.04
N ASN A 54 -25.12 -4.90 1.74
CA ASN A 54 -25.44 -4.39 3.08
C ASN A 54 -24.64 -5.18 4.13
N ILE A 55 -23.33 -4.90 4.20
CA ILE A 55 -22.40 -5.61 5.09
C ILE A 55 -21.92 -4.64 6.17
N THR A 56 -22.01 -5.08 7.43
CA THR A 56 -21.37 -4.37 8.55
C THR A 56 -19.87 -4.59 8.49
N LEU A 57 -19.12 -3.50 8.25
CA LEU A 57 -17.66 -3.56 8.20
C LEU A 57 -17.09 -3.82 9.61
N LYS A 58 -16.25 -4.83 9.72
CA LYS A 58 -15.53 -5.14 10.96
C LYS A 58 -14.42 -4.12 11.18
N LYS A 59 -14.29 -3.62 12.40
CA LYS A 59 -13.14 -2.79 12.80
C LYS A 59 -11.88 -3.66 12.84
N ILE A 60 -10.80 -3.18 12.22
CA ILE A 60 -9.51 -3.88 12.19
C ILE A 60 -8.69 -3.39 13.38
N PHE A 61 -8.50 -4.24 14.37
CA PHE A 61 -7.63 -4.00 15.53
C PHE A 61 -6.62 -5.13 15.64
N TYR A 62 -5.41 -4.79 16.06
CA TYR A 62 -4.33 -5.72 16.34
C TYR A 62 -4.01 -5.75 17.83
N GLU A 63 -3.40 -6.82 18.31
CA GLU A 63 -3.07 -6.94 19.74
C GLU A 63 -2.11 -5.84 20.21
N GLU A 64 -1.19 -5.40 19.34
CA GLU A 64 -0.30 -4.29 19.69
C GLU A 64 -0.98 -2.91 19.72
N ASP A 65 -2.22 -2.77 19.26
CA ASP A 65 -2.97 -1.50 19.39
C ASP A 65 -3.20 -1.13 20.85
N LYS A 66 -3.29 -2.12 21.75
CA LYS A 66 -3.35 -1.87 23.20
C LYS A 66 -2.09 -1.14 23.69
N ILE A 67 -0.93 -1.60 23.23
CA ILE A 67 0.38 -1.03 23.56
C ILE A 67 0.56 0.35 22.90
N ARG A 68 0.09 0.52 21.66
CA ARG A 68 0.06 1.84 20.99
C ARG A 68 -0.79 2.83 21.77
N ALA A 69 -2.00 2.43 22.17
CA ALA A 69 -2.91 3.27 22.93
C ALA A 69 -2.28 3.69 24.26
N LEU A 70 -1.60 2.76 24.96
CA LEU A 70 -0.87 3.06 26.18
C LEU A 70 0.17 4.18 25.98
N LEU A 71 1.02 4.06 24.95
CA LEU A 71 2.04 5.06 24.65
C LEU A 71 1.43 6.42 24.29
N HIS A 72 0.44 6.44 23.40
CA HIS A 72 -0.19 7.68 22.94
C HIS A 72 -1.04 8.36 24.02
N ASN A 73 -1.61 7.61 24.96
CA ASN A 73 -2.33 8.18 26.10
C ASN A 73 -1.39 8.86 27.10
N ARG A 74 -0.20 8.29 27.35
CA ARG A 74 0.79 8.84 28.29
C ARG A 74 1.62 9.96 27.67
N ASN A 75 1.83 9.91 26.35
CA ASN A 75 2.63 10.89 25.61
C ASN A 75 1.79 11.62 24.56
N LYS A 76 1.54 12.92 24.80
CA LYS A 76 0.84 13.78 23.82
C LYS A 76 1.56 13.91 22.48
N PHE A 77 2.88 13.75 22.48
CA PHE A 77 3.71 13.83 21.28
C PHE A 77 4.77 12.72 21.28
N VAL A 78 4.76 11.88 20.23
CA VAL A 78 5.63 10.69 20.10
C VAL A 78 6.75 10.93 19.06
N GLY A 79 6.73 12.08 18.35
CA GLY A 79 7.70 12.46 17.34
C GLY A 79 7.11 12.55 15.93
N THR A 80 7.91 13.03 14.98
CA THR A 80 7.56 13.04 13.56
C THR A 80 7.83 11.67 12.94
N THR A 81 6.97 11.27 12.00
CA THR A 81 7.13 9.99 11.29
C THR A 81 7.22 10.24 9.80
N ASN A 82 8.22 9.65 9.15
CA ASN A 82 8.38 9.72 7.71
C ASN A 82 7.56 8.61 7.03
N MET A 83 6.47 8.99 6.35
CA MET A 83 5.60 8.04 5.64
C MET A 83 6.13 7.63 4.26
N PHE A 84 7.21 8.27 3.77
CA PHE A 84 7.84 7.90 2.49
C PHE A 84 8.86 6.77 2.65
N ASN A 85 9.36 6.53 3.87
CA ASN A 85 10.37 5.52 4.13
C ASN A 85 9.76 4.27 4.79
N ASN A 86 9.67 3.18 4.02
CA ASN A 86 9.20 1.89 4.52
C ASN A 86 10.28 1.05 5.23
N LYS A 87 11.54 1.47 5.20
CA LYS A 87 12.67 0.73 5.82
C LYS A 87 12.91 1.16 7.26
N SER A 88 12.70 2.43 7.58
CA SER A 88 12.91 2.95 8.93
C SER A 88 11.76 2.54 9.84
N GLN A 89 12.08 1.91 10.97
CA GLN A 89 11.10 1.69 12.03
C GLN A 89 10.74 3.01 12.71
N THR A 90 9.45 3.19 12.99
CA THR A 90 8.94 4.32 13.77
C THR A 90 9.25 4.15 15.25
N LEU A 91 9.25 5.25 16.03
CA LEU A 91 9.49 5.17 17.47
C LEU A 91 8.46 4.29 18.17
N THR A 92 7.18 4.43 17.81
CA THR A 92 6.10 3.57 18.31
C THR A 92 6.36 2.10 17.95
N ARG A 93 6.88 1.79 16.75
CA ARG A 93 7.21 0.42 16.36
C ARG A 93 8.33 -0.16 17.22
N ARG A 94 9.42 0.60 17.42
CA ARG A 94 10.53 0.21 18.31
C ARG A 94 10.02 -0.04 19.74
N PHE A 95 9.15 0.84 20.24
CA PHE A 95 8.53 0.68 21.56
C PHE A 95 7.72 -0.61 21.69
N ILE A 96 6.91 -0.97 20.68
CA ILE A 96 6.14 -2.22 20.70
C ILE A 96 7.06 -3.44 20.72
N GLU A 97 8.13 -3.42 19.92
CA GLU A 97 9.09 -4.53 19.85
C GLU A 97 9.84 -4.71 21.18
N THR A 98 10.29 -3.62 21.80
CA THR A 98 10.96 -3.68 23.11
C THR A 98 9.99 -4.07 24.22
N TYR A 99 8.75 -3.56 24.18
CA TYR A 99 7.70 -3.94 25.14
C TYR A 99 7.40 -5.43 25.08
N LYS A 100 7.17 -5.99 23.89
CA LYS A 100 6.90 -7.42 23.72
C LYS A 100 8.07 -8.28 24.20
N ARG A 101 9.32 -7.89 23.89
CA ARG A 101 10.52 -8.59 24.37
C ARG A 101 10.60 -8.61 25.90
N LEU A 102 10.28 -7.50 26.57
CA LEU A 102 10.29 -7.44 28.04
C LEU A 102 9.13 -8.26 28.63
N ASP A 103 7.94 -8.17 28.06
CA ASP A 103 6.78 -8.96 28.50
C ASP A 103 7.05 -10.47 28.45
N GLU A 104 7.72 -10.93 27.38
CA GLU A 104 8.20 -12.31 27.24
C GLU A 104 9.22 -12.69 28.34
N GLN A 105 10.14 -11.79 28.70
CA GLN A 105 11.13 -12.04 29.75
C GLN A 105 10.50 -12.17 31.15
N TYR A 106 9.47 -11.37 31.43
CA TYR A 106 8.75 -11.43 32.70
C TYR A 106 7.66 -12.51 32.74
N ASN A 107 7.44 -13.22 31.62
CA ASN A 107 6.44 -14.29 31.47
C ASN A 107 5.06 -13.88 32.02
N GLY A 108 4.64 -12.64 31.75
CA GLY A 108 3.35 -12.07 32.18
C GLY A 108 3.20 -11.79 33.68
N SER A 109 4.27 -11.85 34.47
CA SER A 109 4.21 -11.54 35.93
C SER A 109 4.39 -10.06 36.27
N ALA A 110 4.80 -9.24 35.29
CA ALA A 110 5.06 -7.81 35.50
C ALA A 110 3.82 -6.95 35.29
N SER A 111 3.70 -5.88 36.07
CA SER A 111 2.66 -4.86 35.89
C SER A 111 2.95 -3.99 34.64
N GLU A 112 1.90 -3.59 33.94
CA GLU A 112 1.96 -2.73 32.74
C GLU A 112 2.75 -1.44 32.97
N ASP A 113 2.63 -0.84 34.17
CA ASP A 113 3.36 0.37 34.53
C ASP A 113 4.88 0.16 34.63
N VAL A 114 5.29 -0.99 35.14
CA VAL A 114 6.70 -1.35 35.29
C VAL A 114 7.31 -1.58 33.91
N LEU A 115 6.64 -2.38 33.08
CA LEU A 115 7.02 -2.62 31.69
C LEU A 115 7.11 -1.32 30.88
N TYR A 116 6.14 -0.42 31.05
CA TYR A 116 6.18 0.90 30.41
C TYR A 116 7.40 1.72 30.85
N SER A 117 7.70 1.77 32.14
CA SER A 117 8.83 2.57 32.64
C SER A 117 10.17 2.02 32.15
N GLU A 118 10.33 0.70 32.13
CA GLU A 118 11.55 0.01 31.71
C GLU A 118 11.78 0.11 30.20
N THR A 119 10.74 -0.08 29.39
CA THR A 119 10.81 0.14 27.93
C THR A 119 11.26 1.56 27.57
N ILE A 120 10.74 2.58 28.26
CA ILE A 120 11.16 3.96 28.05
C ILE A 120 12.62 4.18 28.46
N GLN A 121 13.07 3.56 29.55
CA GLN A 121 14.49 3.62 29.95
C GLN A 121 15.38 2.97 28.88
N PHE A 122 14.99 1.81 28.37
CA PHE A 122 15.72 1.09 27.32
C PHE A 122 15.81 1.92 26.03
N LEU A 123 14.69 2.48 25.55
CA LEU A 123 14.69 3.33 24.35
C LEU A 123 15.54 4.60 24.51
N LYS A 124 15.57 5.19 25.71
CA LYS A 124 16.45 6.33 26.01
C LYS A 124 17.92 5.93 25.96
N GLN A 125 18.26 4.74 26.48
CA GLN A 125 19.63 4.22 26.41
C GLN A 125 20.05 3.93 24.97
N GLU A 126 19.17 3.35 24.14
CA GLU A 126 19.45 3.12 22.72
C GLU A 126 19.69 4.42 21.96
N ARG A 127 18.89 5.46 22.21
CA ARG A 127 19.10 6.77 21.59
C ARG A 127 20.44 7.41 21.97
N ASN A 128 20.94 7.15 23.17
CA ASN A 128 22.20 7.72 23.65
C ASN A 128 23.43 6.93 23.17
N LYS A 129 23.25 5.74 22.57
CA LYS A 129 24.34 5.07 21.86
C LYS A 129 24.57 5.82 20.55
N PRO A 130 25.80 6.30 20.27
CA PRO A 130 26.09 6.85 18.96
C PRO A 130 25.83 5.76 17.93
N GLU A 131 24.92 6.02 16.99
CA GLU A 131 24.75 5.14 15.83
C GLU A 131 26.09 5.13 15.09
N GLU A 132 26.76 3.98 15.05
CA GLU A 132 27.78 3.64 14.05
C GLU A 132 27.10 3.60 12.67
N SER A 133 26.63 4.76 12.22
CA SER A 133 26.30 4.97 10.83
C SER A 133 27.63 5.04 10.09
N GLU A 134 27.82 4.13 9.11
CA GLU A 134 28.95 4.25 8.20
C GLU A 134 29.03 5.70 7.70
N PRO A 135 30.22 6.33 7.72
CA PRO A 135 30.34 7.69 7.25
C PRO A 135 29.95 7.68 5.79
N VAL A 136 28.76 8.20 5.48
CA VAL A 136 28.35 8.49 4.10
C VAL A 136 29.33 9.56 3.64
N SER A 137 30.39 9.11 2.98
CA SER A 137 31.45 9.99 2.52
C SER A 137 30.82 10.94 1.53
N LEU A 138 30.87 12.25 1.83
CA LEU A 138 30.45 13.31 0.92
C LEU A 138 31.04 13.10 -0.49
N VAL A 139 32.26 12.56 -0.55
CA VAL A 139 32.95 12.21 -1.79
C VAL A 139 32.18 11.14 -2.60
N GLN A 140 31.66 10.11 -1.95
CA GLN A 140 30.84 9.08 -2.64
C GLN A 140 29.54 9.66 -3.20
N SER A 141 28.88 10.53 -2.44
CA SER A 141 27.65 11.21 -2.90
C SER A 141 27.91 12.09 -4.12
N PHE A 142 29.04 12.80 -4.18
CA PHE A 142 29.43 13.59 -5.35
C PHE A 142 29.78 12.71 -6.56
N THR A 143 30.48 11.59 -6.36
CA THR A 143 30.82 10.67 -7.47
C THR A 143 29.60 9.98 -8.08
N ASP A 144 28.59 9.64 -7.26
CA ASP A 144 27.37 9.01 -7.77
C ASP A 144 26.47 10.02 -8.50
N ALA A 145 26.47 11.29 -8.07
CA ALA A 145 25.80 12.37 -8.78
C ALA A 145 26.42 12.64 -10.16
N GLU A 146 27.76 12.69 -10.28
CA GLU A 146 28.45 12.84 -11.57
C GLU A 146 28.21 11.65 -12.52
N ARG A 147 28.08 10.42 -11.99
CA ARG A 147 27.73 9.26 -12.81
C ARG A 147 26.33 9.37 -13.42
N SER A 148 25.38 9.97 -12.69
CA SER A 148 23.99 10.10 -13.15
C SER A 148 23.81 11.17 -14.24
N SER A 149 24.67 12.19 -14.31
CA SER A 149 24.57 13.26 -15.31
C SER A 149 25.18 12.88 -16.66
N ASN A 150 25.98 11.81 -16.71
CA ASN A 150 26.71 11.39 -17.91
C ASN A 150 25.98 10.34 -18.76
N VAL A 151 24.64 10.33 -18.72
CA VAL A 151 23.84 9.55 -19.66
C VAL A 151 23.84 10.31 -20.99
N GLY A 152 24.74 9.95 -21.90
CA GLY A 152 24.86 10.49 -23.25
C GLY A 152 23.68 10.13 -24.15
N VAL A 153 22.47 10.61 -23.81
CA VAL A 153 21.29 10.47 -24.68
C VAL A 153 21.40 11.53 -25.78
N LYS A 154 21.74 11.11 -27.00
CA LYS A 154 21.63 11.99 -28.17
C LYS A 154 20.16 12.08 -28.56
N VAL A 155 19.60 13.29 -28.47
CA VAL A 155 18.19 13.58 -28.79
C VAL A 155 17.79 13.10 -30.20
N SER A 156 18.74 13.03 -31.12
CA SER A 156 18.56 12.49 -32.48
C SER A 156 18.16 11.00 -32.54
N ASP A 157 18.47 10.22 -31.51
CA ASP A 157 18.14 8.80 -31.46
C ASP A 157 16.70 8.54 -30.97
N LEU A 158 15.99 9.56 -30.47
CA LEU A 158 14.59 9.46 -30.04
C LEU A 158 13.58 9.57 -31.19
N PHE A 159 14.00 10.00 -32.39
CA PHE A 159 13.13 10.31 -33.53
C PHE A 159 13.49 9.57 -34.82
N LYS A 160 14.23 8.46 -34.73
CA LYS A 160 14.45 7.58 -35.89
C LYS A 160 13.22 6.67 -36.05
N ASN A 161 12.45 6.93 -37.11
CA ASN A 161 11.40 6.04 -37.62
C ASN A 161 11.98 4.72 -38.12
#